data_AF-A0A6P4J7X9-F1
#
_entry.id   AF-A0A6P4J7X9-F1
#
_cell.length_a   1.000
_cell.length_b   1.000
_cell.length_c   1.000
_cell.angle_alpha   90.00
_cell.angle_beta   90.00
_cell.angle_gamma   90.00
#
_symmetry.space_group_name_H-M   'P 1'
#
loop_
_entity.id
_entity.type
_entity.pdbx_description
1 polymer ?
#
loop_
_entity_poly.entity_id
_entity_poly.type
_entity_poly.pdbx_seq_one_letter_code
_entity_poly.pdbx_strand_id
1 'polypeptide(L)'
;MAEAPLQTTNCEPALARLKNFGYAFDKAGVLRKIDPATGEPGEELFSYNISSDANENEKHYQKLADQIPEIVYALLEKNGLSRTYIPFGKPPEQSSFVYSQPAKLSQSKKLLILIHGSGQVKAGQWARSLIINNSLDHGSQLPYVRQAQKLGYDLLITNANDTTRFLNGKDILIKGVEKPQKHTKYVWKNIVLPSKPESVAIVAHSYGGFLTYDLVDEFFEFFKEKVFAIAFTDAVTASPQASNKDYLQSVACDWVTSKAPLDTLVSASKDDIRKVSAGHTKHEWTSYSAIDSIFKFMEEKYELRMNKK
;
A
#
# COMPACT_ATOMS: atom_id res chain seq x y z
N MET A 1 -6.28 16.98 26.70
CA MET A 1 -7.24 17.22 25.60
C MET A 1 -7.91 15.90 25.31
N ALA A 2 -9.24 15.81 25.42
CA ALA A 2 -9.96 14.58 25.14
C ALA A 2 -9.77 14.19 23.66
N GLU A 3 -9.34 12.96 23.41
CA GLU A 3 -9.31 12.40 22.05
C GLU A 3 -10.73 12.39 21.51
N ALA A 4 -10.97 13.11 20.41
CA ALA A 4 -12.20 12.98 19.66
C ALA A 4 -12.33 11.51 19.22
N PRO A 5 -13.48 10.85 19.40
CA PRO A 5 -13.66 9.47 18.99
C PRO A 5 -13.33 9.34 17.49
N LEU A 6 -12.48 8.37 17.16
CA LEU A 6 -12.13 8.00 15.78
C LEU A 6 -13.43 7.81 14.99
N GLN A 7 -13.72 8.74 14.07
CA GLN A 7 -14.81 8.55 13.13
C GLN A 7 -14.44 7.39 12.22
N THR A 8 -15.05 6.23 12.44
CA THR A 8 -15.01 5.12 11.48
C THR A 8 -15.59 5.61 10.16
N THR A 9 -14.88 5.37 9.07
CA THR A 9 -15.31 5.63 7.70
C THR A 9 -16.64 4.92 7.46
N ASN A 10 -17.68 5.71 7.21
CA ASN A 10 -18.91 5.13 6.71
C ASN A 10 -18.72 4.75 5.24
N CYS A 11 -18.49 3.47 4.97
CA CYS A 11 -18.43 2.93 3.60
C CYS A 11 -19.80 2.51 3.04
N GLU A 12 -20.90 2.62 3.81
CA GLU A 12 -22.25 2.29 3.34
C GLU A 12 -22.63 3.01 2.05
N PRO A 13 -22.31 4.31 1.83
CA PRO A 13 -22.59 4.97 0.55
C PRO A 13 -21.83 4.35 -0.62
N ALA A 14 -20.58 3.92 -0.40
CA ALA A 14 -19.78 3.26 -1.42
C ALA A 14 -20.32 1.86 -1.74
N LEU A 15 -20.69 1.08 -0.72
CA LEU A 15 -21.34 -0.21 -0.87
C LEU A 15 -22.70 -0.09 -1.56
N ALA A 16 -23.52 0.91 -1.23
CA ALA A 16 -24.79 1.17 -1.88
C ALA A 16 -24.61 1.52 -3.37
N ARG A 17 -23.62 2.36 -3.71
CA ARG A 17 -23.29 2.66 -5.11
C ARG A 17 -22.80 1.42 -5.85
N LEU A 18 -22.00 0.56 -5.21
CA LEU A 18 -21.57 -0.71 -5.77
C LEU A 18 -22.77 -1.62 -6.07
N LYS A 19 -23.72 -1.72 -5.13
CA LYS A 19 -24.98 -2.45 -5.33
C LYS A 19 -25.80 -1.89 -6.49
N ASN A 20 -25.86 -0.57 -6.65
CA ASN A 20 -26.53 0.07 -7.80
C ASN A 20 -25.86 -0.24 -9.14
N PHE A 21 -24.58 -0.58 -9.15
CA PHE A 21 -23.90 -1.11 -10.34
C PHE A 21 -24.14 -2.60 -10.57
N GLY A 22 -24.92 -3.26 -9.69
CA GLY A 22 -25.23 -4.68 -9.77
C GLY A 22 -24.17 -5.58 -9.15
N TYR A 23 -23.30 -5.05 -8.28
CA TYR A 23 -22.20 -5.81 -7.70
C TYR A 23 -22.13 -5.70 -6.17
N ALA A 24 -21.65 -6.75 -5.53
CA ALA A 24 -21.34 -6.77 -4.11
C ALA A 24 -20.19 -7.75 -3.82
N PHE A 25 -19.44 -7.50 -2.74
CA PHE A 25 -18.42 -8.44 -2.28
C PHE A 25 -19.06 -9.58 -1.49
N ASP A 26 -18.68 -10.82 -1.80
CA ASP A 26 -19.07 -11.99 -1.02
C ASP A 26 -18.26 -12.08 0.30
N LYS A 27 -18.54 -13.12 1.12
CA LYS A 27 -17.85 -13.34 2.39
C LYS A 27 -16.34 -13.60 2.24
N ALA A 28 -15.90 -14.06 1.07
CA ALA A 28 -14.48 -14.25 0.74
C ALA A 28 -13.84 -12.97 0.17
N GLY A 29 -14.62 -11.87 0.05
CA GLY A 29 -14.15 -10.61 -0.50
C GLY A 29 -13.99 -10.62 -2.01
N VAL A 30 -14.63 -11.56 -2.72
CA VAL A 30 -14.67 -11.59 -4.19
C VAL A 30 -15.84 -10.74 -4.67
N LEU A 31 -15.63 -9.89 -5.67
CA LEU A 31 -16.69 -9.08 -6.25
C LEU A 31 -17.57 -9.96 -7.16
N ARG A 32 -18.85 -10.05 -6.82
CA ARG A 32 -19.85 -10.85 -7.55
C ARG A 32 -20.96 -9.98 -8.10
N LYS A 33 -21.59 -10.42 -9.18
CA LYS A 33 -22.89 -9.89 -9.58
C LYS A 33 -23.91 -10.20 -8.51
N ILE A 34 -24.81 -9.27 -8.27
CA ILE A 34 -25.94 -9.46 -7.36
C ILE A 34 -26.96 -10.37 -8.05
N ASP A 35 -27.44 -11.36 -7.30
CA ASP A 35 -28.59 -12.15 -7.70
C ASP A 35 -29.87 -11.30 -7.56
N PRO A 36 -30.60 -11.03 -8.66
CA PRO A 36 -31.81 -10.21 -8.62
C PRO A 36 -32.91 -10.77 -7.72
N ALA A 37 -32.93 -12.09 -7.47
CA ALA A 37 -33.95 -12.73 -6.63
C ALA A 37 -33.71 -12.47 -5.14
N THR A 38 -32.46 -12.36 -4.71
CA THR A 38 -32.08 -12.27 -3.30
C THR A 38 -31.55 -10.90 -2.89
N GLY A 39 -31.03 -10.11 -3.84
CA GLY A 39 -30.34 -8.85 -3.54
C GLY A 39 -28.95 -9.04 -2.93
N GLU A 40 -28.45 -10.27 -2.88
CA GLU A 40 -27.18 -10.68 -2.30
C GLU A 40 -26.16 -11.07 -3.39
N PRO A 41 -24.85 -11.12 -3.07
CA PRO A 41 -23.83 -11.61 -4.00
C PRO A 41 -24.16 -13.03 -4.51
N GLY A 42 -24.29 -13.19 -5.84
CA GLY A 42 -24.47 -14.48 -6.50
C GLY A 42 -23.15 -15.18 -6.82
N GLU A 43 -23.17 -16.14 -7.75
CA GLU A 43 -21.98 -16.91 -8.15
C GLU A 43 -21.17 -16.24 -9.27
N GLU A 44 -21.80 -15.42 -10.10
CA GLU A 44 -21.17 -14.79 -11.27
C GLU A 44 -20.13 -13.72 -10.86
N LEU A 45 -18.99 -13.72 -11.54
CA LEU A 45 -17.91 -12.75 -11.36
C LEU A 45 -18.21 -11.40 -12.03
N PHE A 46 -17.38 -10.40 -11.72
CA PHE A 46 -17.34 -9.13 -12.45
C PHE A 46 -17.19 -9.33 -13.96
N SER A 47 -17.94 -8.56 -14.76
CA SER A 47 -17.81 -8.50 -16.21
C SER A 47 -17.48 -7.08 -16.64
N TYR A 48 -16.34 -6.90 -17.34
CA TYR A 48 -15.95 -5.61 -17.90
C TYR A 48 -16.80 -5.24 -19.14
N ASN A 49 -17.12 -6.22 -19.99
CA ASN A 49 -17.86 -6.01 -21.21
C ASN A 49 -19.37 -6.06 -20.91
N ILE A 50 -19.94 -4.91 -20.56
CA ILE A 50 -21.40 -4.76 -20.32
C ILE A 50 -22.14 -4.34 -21.60
N SER A 51 -21.44 -3.78 -22.57
CA SER A 51 -21.96 -3.45 -23.90
C SER A 51 -20.88 -3.64 -24.98
N SER A 52 -21.26 -3.45 -26.25
CA SER A 52 -20.32 -3.45 -27.38
C SER A 52 -19.51 -2.16 -27.49
N ASP A 53 -19.83 -1.11 -26.71
CA ASP A 53 -19.10 0.16 -26.71
C ASP A 53 -18.00 0.15 -25.64
N ALA A 54 -16.75 0.18 -26.10
CA ALA A 54 -15.58 0.22 -25.21
C ALA A 54 -15.57 1.44 -24.28
N ASN A 55 -16.08 2.59 -24.72
CA ASN A 55 -16.15 3.80 -23.88
C ASN A 55 -17.19 3.66 -22.76
N GLU A 56 -18.29 2.96 -23.03
CA GLU A 56 -19.31 2.67 -22.02
C GLU A 56 -18.76 1.70 -20.97
N ASN A 57 -18.09 0.63 -21.41
CA ASN A 57 -17.43 -0.34 -20.54
C ASN A 57 -16.40 0.32 -19.62
N GLU A 58 -15.53 1.19 -20.16
CA GLU A 58 -14.52 1.89 -19.38
C GLU A 58 -15.16 2.87 -18.37
N LYS A 59 -16.20 3.61 -18.76
CA LYS A 59 -16.93 4.50 -17.85
C LYS A 59 -17.60 3.73 -16.71
N HIS A 60 -18.18 2.57 -17.01
CA HIS A 60 -18.78 1.72 -16.01
C HIS A 60 -17.74 1.16 -15.03
N TYR A 61 -16.64 0.63 -15.56
CA TYR A 61 -15.51 0.15 -14.77
C TYR A 61 -14.95 1.23 -13.84
N GLN A 62 -14.71 2.44 -14.35
CA GLN A 62 -14.15 3.52 -13.54
C GLN A 62 -15.11 3.95 -12.41
N LYS A 63 -16.41 4.08 -12.70
CA LYS A 63 -17.43 4.43 -11.67
C LYS A 63 -17.49 3.40 -10.54
N LEU A 64 -17.34 2.11 -10.88
CA LEU A 64 -17.25 1.02 -9.92
C LEU A 64 -15.93 1.09 -9.13
N ALA A 65 -14.82 1.26 -9.84
CA ALA A 65 -13.48 1.32 -9.26
C ALA A 65 -13.31 2.52 -8.30
N ASP A 66 -14.06 3.61 -8.51
CA ASP A 66 -14.08 4.78 -7.62
C ASP A 66 -14.74 4.50 -6.26
N GLN A 67 -15.46 3.37 -6.09
CA GLN A 67 -16.03 2.96 -4.81
C GLN A 67 -15.04 2.19 -3.94
N ILE A 68 -14.00 1.61 -4.55
CA ILE A 68 -13.05 0.72 -3.87
C ILE A 68 -12.30 1.40 -2.72
N PRO A 69 -11.78 2.64 -2.85
CA PRO A 69 -11.00 3.26 -1.78
C PRO A 69 -11.75 3.33 -0.44
N GLU A 70 -13.01 3.79 -0.42
CA GLU A 70 -13.79 3.92 0.81
C GLU A 70 -14.08 2.57 1.49
N ILE A 71 -14.27 1.51 0.70
CA ILE A 71 -14.45 0.15 1.21
C ILE A 71 -13.15 -0.35 1.86
N VAL A 72 -12.01 -0.18 1.19
CA VAL A 72 -10.70 -0.56 1.71
C VAL A 72 -10.36 0.22 2.97
N TYR A 73 -10.69 1.52 3.03
CA TYR A 73 -10.50 2.36 4.20
C TYR A 73 -11.27 1.85 5.42
N ALA A 74 -12.56 1.57 5.27
CA ALA A 74 -13.35 1.01 6.36
C ALA A 74 -12.82 -0.36 6.81
N LEU A 75 -12.29 -1.18 5.89
CA LEU A 75 -11.66 -2.45 6.25
C LEU A 75 -10.35 -2.25 7.02
N LEU A 76 -9.50 -1.28 6.66
CA LEU A 76 -8.30 -0.95 7.42
C LEU A 76 -8.65 -0.51 8.85
N GLU A 77 -9.66 0.35 9.01
CA GLU A 77 -10.11 0.81 10.31
C GLU A 77 -10.74 -0.31 11.15
N LYS A 78 -11.50 -1.21 10.51
CA LYS A 78 -11.99 -2.44 11.14
C LYS A 78 -10.85 -3.36 11.59
N ASN A 79 -9.69 -3.32 10.93
CA ASN A 79 -8.48 -4.01 11.34
C ASN A 79 -7.64 -3.22 12.37
N GLY A 80 -8.18 -2.12 12.94
CA GLY A 80 -7.55 -1.40 14.05
C GLY A 80 -6.59 -0.28 13.64
N LEU A 81 -6.50 0.06 12.35
CA LEU A 81 -5.71 1.20 11.89
C LEU A 81 -6.49 2.50 12.07
N SER A 82 -5.76 3.58 12.36
CA SER A 82 -6.33 4.92 12.53
C SER A 82 -5.79 5.88 11.49
N ARG A 83 -6.64 6.80 11.02
CA ARG A 83 -6.21 7.88 10.12
C ARG A 83 -5.51 8.98 10.89
N THR A 84 -4.39 9.43 10.35
CA THR A 84 -3.72 10.65 10.75
C THR A 84 -3.65 11.59 9.55
N TYR A 85 -4.34 12.73 9.64
CA TYR A 85 -4.37 13.74 8.57
C TYR A 85 -3.05 14.50 8.46
N ILE A 86 -2.61 14.72 7.22
CA ILE A 86 -1.40 15.46 6.89
C ILE A 86 -1.65 16.47 5.75
N PRO A 87 -1.01 17.65 5.77
CA PRO A 87 -0.13 18.14 6.83
C PRO A 87 -0.87 18.41 8.15
N PHE A 88 -0.17 18.27 9.27
CA PHE A 88 -0.68 18.60 10.58
C PHE A 88 -1.17 20.05 10.66
N GLY A 89 -2.24 20.26 11.44
CA GLY A 89 -2.86 21.58 11.63
C GLY A 89 -3.70 22.06 10.44
N LYS A 90 -3.95 21.21 9.44
CA LYS A 90 -4.88 21.46 8.35
C LYS A 90 -6.19 20.70 8.58
N PRO A 91 -7.34 21.24 8.15
CA PRO A 91 -8.61 20.53 8.23
C PRO A 91 -8.66 19.37 7.20
N PRO A 92 -9.47 18.32 7.42
CA PRO A 92 -9.56 17.15 6.53
C PRO A 92 -9.80 17.49 5.04
N GLU A 93 -10.58 18.52 4.75
CA GLU A 93 -10.93 18.97 3.39
C GLU A 93 -9.73 19.59 2.65
N GLN A 94 -8.64 19.87 3.36
CA GLN A 94 -7.38 20.42 2.84
C GLN A 94 -6.18 19.52 3.16
N SER A 95 -6.40 18.27 3.57
CA SER A 95 -5.37 17.37 4.05
C SER A 95 -5.46 16.03 3.34
N SER A 96 -4.32 15.42 3.05
CA SER A 96 -4.18 13.97 2.83
C SER A 96 -4.21 13.25 4.19
N PHE A 97 -3.96 11.94 4.20
CA PHE A 97 -3.83 11.17 5.43
C PHE A 97 -2.95 9.94 5.25
N VAL A 98 -2.47 9.39 6.36
CA VAL A 98 -1.87 8.05 6.44
C VAL A 98 -2.66 7.20 7.41
N TYR A 99 -2.53 5.88 7.32
CA TYR A 99 -2.96 4.99 8.38
C TYR A 99 -1.79 4.58 9.25
N SER A 100 -2.04 4.43 10.55
CA SER A 100 -1.10 3.82 11.47
C SER A 100 -1.78 2.95 12.52
N GLN A 101 -1.03 2.00 13.04
CA GLN A 101 -1.37 1.23 14.22
C GLN A 101 -0.09 1.04 15.05
N PRO A 102 -0.04 1.46 16.32
CA PRO A 102 -1.08 2.24 17.03
C PRO A 102 -1.36 3.59 16.35
N ALA A 103 -2.47 4.24 16.74
CA ALA A 103 -2.90 5.50 16.15
C ALA A 103 -1.81 6.58 16.18
N LYS A 104 -1.05 6.65 17.27
CA LYS A 104 0.17 7.45 17.39
C LYS A 104 1.37 6.53 17.57
N LEU A 105 2.23 6.47 16.56
CA LEU A 105 3.47 5.70 16.62
C LEU A 105 4.43 6.30 17.65
N SER A 106 4.99 5.44 18.51
CA SER A 106 6.01 5.84 19.48
C SER A 106 6.80 4.61 19.92
N GLN A 107 8.13 4.67 19.77
CA GLN A 107 9.10 3.67 20.20
C GLN A 107 8.77 2.25 19.74
N SER A 108 8.23 2.11 18.52
CA SER A 108 7.91 0.82 17.92
C SER A 108 9.13 -0.10 17.90
N LYS A 109 9.00 -1.32 18.44
CA LYS A 109 10.06 -2.35 18.37
C LYS A 109 10.31 -2.80 16.93
N LYS A 110 9.21 -3.07 16.21
CA LYS A 110 9.17 -3.36 14.78
C LYS A 110 8.11 -2.48 14.14
N LEU A 111 8.50 -1.61 13.20
CA LEU A 111 7.59 -0.80 12.40
C LEU A 111 7.64 -1.28 10.94
N LEU A 112 6.49 -1.62 10.37
CA LEU A 112 6.33 -1.93 8.95
C LEU A 112 5.68 -0.74 8.22
N ILE A 113 6.35 -0.26 7.18
CA ILE A 113 5.86 0.81 6.32
C ILE A 113 5.45 0.25 4.96
N LEU A 114 4.20 0.47 4.56
CA LEU A 114 3.66 0.04 3.26
C LEU A 114 3.52 1.23 2.30
N ILE A 115 4.11 1.11 1.11
CA ILE A 115 4.16 2.16 0.08
C ILE A 115 3.63 1.60 -1.24
N HIS A 116 2.48 2.09 -1.68
CA HIS A 116 1.84 1.68 -2.92
C HIS A 116 2.52 2.28 -4.17
N GLY A 117 2.15 1.76 -5.35
CA GLY A 117 2.61 2.26 -6.65
C GLY A 117 1.96 3.59 -7.07
N SER A 118 2.18 4.00 -8.31
CA SER A 118 1.57 5.21 -8.90
C SER A 118 0.16 4.93 -9.46
N GLY A 119 -0.50 5.97 -9.97
CA GLY A 119 -1.81 5.86 -10.61
C GLY A 119 -2.96 6.10 -9.63
N GLN A 120 -4.05 5.36 -9.81
CA GLN A 120 -5.32 5.58 -9.09
C GLN A 120 -5.44 4.78 -7.78
N VAL A 121 -4.40 4.04 -7.40
CA VAL A 121 -4.37 3.36 -6.08
C VAL A 121 -4.14 4.37 -4.97
N LYS A 122 -4.75 4.13 -3.82
CA LYS A 122 -4.64 4.94 -2.60
C LYS A 122 -4.18 4.06 -1.43
N ALA A 123 -4.08 4.63 -0.23
CA ALA A 123 -3.76 3.87 0.97
C ALA A 123 -4.58 2.58 1.08
N GLY A 124 -3.92 1.49 1.45
CA GLY A 124 -4.55 0.17 1.54
C GLY A 124 -4.59 -0.63 0.25
N GLN A 125 -4.13 -0.09 -0.89
CA GLN A 125 -4.29 -0.74 -2.19
C GLN A 125 -2.94 -0.99 -2.87
N TRP A 126 -2.79 -2.20 -3.42
CA TRP A 126 -1.74 -2.53 -4.38
C TRP A 126 -2.24 -2.34 -5.82
N ALA A 127 -3.45 -2.84 -6.13
CA ALA A 127 -4.03 -2.76 -7.46
C ALA A 127 -5.57 -2.85 -7.45
N ARG A 128 -6.24 -1.84 -8.02
CA ARG A 128 -7.72 -1.84 -8.16
C ARG A 128 -8.22 -2.98 -9.03
N SER A 129 -7.49 -3.30 -10.10
CA SER A 129 -7.84 -4.38 -11.02
C SER A 129 -7.93 -5.73 -10.31
N LEU A 130 -7.02 -6.04 -9.39
CA LEU A 130 -7.07 -7.27 -8.61
C LEU A 130 -8.19 -7.29 -7.59
N ILE A 131 -8.51 -6.14 -6.97
CA ILE A 131 -9.67 -6.05 -6.07
C ILE A 131 -10.95 -6.41 -6.82
N ILE A 132 -11.11 -5.89 -8.04
CA ILE A 132 -12.32 -6.05 -8.85
C ILE A 132 -12.41 -7.43 -9.50
N ASN A 133 -11.30 -7.95 -10.04
CA ASN A 133 -11.30 -9.18 -10.84
C ASN A 133 -10.96 -10.45 -10.03
N ASN A 134 -10.44 -10.31 -8.80
CA ASN A 134 -10.00 -11.43 -7.98
C ASN A 134 -10.59 -11.37 -6.58
N SER A 135 -10.06 -10.53 -5.69
CA SER A 135 -10.67 -10.26 -4.39
C SER A 135 -10.03 -9.06 -3.71
N LEU A 136 -10.70 -8.56 -2.67
CA LEU A 136 -10.15 -7.57 -1.74
C LEU A 136 -8.74 -7.94 -1.28
N ASP A 137 -8.49 -9.20 -0.93
CA ASP A 137 -7.17 -9.63 -0.47
C ASP A 137 -6.10 -9.56 -1.56
N HIS A 138 -6.41 -9.93 -2.80
CA HIS A 138 -5.43 -9.97 -3.89
C HIS A 138 -4.89 -8.58 -4.26
N GLY A 139 -5.74 -7.55 -4.20
CA GLY A 139 -5.35 -6.21 -4.62
C GLY A 139 -5.18 -5.19 -3.49
N SER A 140 -5.36 -5.58 -2.23
CA SER A 140 -5.21 -4.69 -1.07
C SER A 140 -4.00 -5.04 -0.21
N GLN A 141 -3.68 -4.13 0.70
CA GLN A 141 -2.68 -4.29 1.75
C GLN A 141 -3.22 -5.03 2.98
N LEU A 142 -4.50 -5.45 2.99
CA LEU A 142 -5.11 -6.12 4.14
C LEU A 142 -4.40 -7.43 4.54
N PRO A 143 -3.95 -8.30 3.60
CA PRO A 143 -3.16 -9.46 3.97
C PRO A 143 -1.84 -9.09 4.67
N TYR A 144 -1.16 -8.04 4.21
CA TYR A 144 0.06 -7.52 4.85
C TYR A 144 -0.22 -7.00 6.25
N VAL A 145 -1.33 -6.27 6.44
CA VAL A 145 -1.76 -5.80 7.77
C VAL A 145 -1.94 -6.97 8.72
N ARG A 146 -2.73 -7.98 8.35
CA ARG A 146 -3.01 -9.13 9.22
C ARG A 146 -1.76 -9.92 9.58
N GLN A 147 -0.87 -10.14 8.61
CA GLN A 147 0.38 -10.87 8.83
C GLN A 147 1.36 -10.08 9.71
N ALA A 148 1.48 -8.76 9.48
CA ALA A 148 2.31 -7.88 10.29
C ALA A 148 1.84 -7.82 11.75
N GLN A 149 0.53 -7.70 11.98
CA GLN A 149 -0.06 -7.74 13.32
C GLN A 149 0.25 -9.06 14.04
N LYS A 150 0.10 -10.19 13.34
CA LYS A 150 0.42 -11.52 13.90
C LYS A 150 1.89 -11.63 14.33
N LEU A 151 2.79 -10.97 13.59
CA LEU A 151 4.22 -10.94 13.88
C LEU A 151 4.64 -9.80 14.83
N GLY A 152 3.69 -9.04 15.38
CA GLY A 152 3.95 -7.98 16.36
C GLY A 152 4.57 -6.71 15.78
N TYR A 153 4.26 -6.38 14.52
CA TYR A 153 4.64 -5.10 13.92
C TYR A 153 3.61 -4.01 14.22
N ASP A 154 4.10 -2.82 14.55
CA ASP A 154 3.37 -1.59 14.32
C ASP A 154 3.36 -1.30 12.81
N LEU A 155 2.33 -0.61 12.34
CA LEU A 155 2.05 -0.37 10.93
C LEU A 155 1.99 1.12 10.61
N LEU A 156 2.50 1.48 9.43
CA LEU A 156 2.23 2.74 8.76
C LEU A 156 1.94 2.50 7.28
N ILE A 157 0.83 3.03 6.78
CA ILE A 157 0.44 2.94 5.38
C ILE A 157 0.36 4.34 4.79
N THR A 158 1.14 4.57 3.73
CA THR A 158 1.16 5.86 3.02
C THR A 158 -0.03 6.02 2.07
N ASN A 159 -0.38 7.26 1.74
CA ASN A 159 -1.37 7.61 0.72
C ASN A 159 -0.76 8.56 -0.35
N ALA A 160 0.39 8.18 -0.90
CA ALA A 160 1.25 9.08 -1.68
C ALA A 160 0.60 9.65 -2.95
N ASN A 161 -0.45 9.01 -3.47
CA ASN A 161 -1.20 9.48 -4.64
C ASN A 161 -2.36 10.43 -4.25
N ASP A 162 -2.62 10.66 -2.96
CA ASP A 162 -3.66 11.57 -2.49
C ASP A 162 -3.12 12.98 -2.31
N THR A 163 -3.03 13.71 -3.42
CA THR A 163 -2.36 15.02 -3.51
C THR A 163 -3.30 16.17 -3.87
N THR A 164 -4.59 15.90 -4.11
CA THR A 164 -5.58 16.90 -4.52
C THR A 164 -6.88 16.81 -3.72
N ARG A 165 -7.64 17.90 -3.66
CA ARG A 165 -9.01 17.97 -3.16
C ARG A 165 -9.88 18.71 -4.18
N PHE A 166 -11.08 18.22 -4.44
CA PHE A 166 -12.02 18.86 -5.35
C PHE A 166 -12.79 19.95 -4.61
N LEU A 167 -12.51 21.21 -4.93
CA LEU A 167 -13.10 22.38 -4.28
C LEU A 167 -13.55 23.38 -5.36
N ASN A 168 -14.79 23.88 -5.25
CA ASN A 168 -15.37 24.85 -6.18
C ASN A 168 -15.27 24.42 -7.67
N GLY A 169 -15.51 23.15 -7.96
CA GLY A 169 -15.49 22.63 -9.33
C GLY A 169 -14.11 22.35 -9.91
N LYS A 170 -13.03 22.42 -9.10
CA LYS A 170 -11.66 22.22 -9.56
C LYS A 170 -10.83 21.40 -8.56
N ASP A 171 -9.90 20.61 -9.08
CA ASP A 171 -8.85 19.98 -8.28
C ASP A 171 -7.82 21.01 -7.80
N ILE A 172 -7.67 21.10 -6.48
CA ILE A 172 -6.68 21.93 -5.81
C ILE A 172 -5.65 21.02 -5.15
N LEU A 173 -4.36 21.30 -5.38
CA LEU A 173 -3.27 20.58 -4.75
C LEU A 173 -3.27 20.80 -3.23
N ILE A 174 -3.04 19.72 -2.48
CA ILE A 174 -2.93 19.72 -1.02
C ILE A 174 -1.57 20.30 -0.63
N LYS A 175 -1.56 21.56 -0.18
CA LYS A 175 -0.33 22.30 0.16
C LYS A 175 0.53 21.51 1.14
N GLY A 176 1.83 21.39 0.86
CA GLY A 176 2.80 20.66 1.68
C GLY A 176 2.99 19.19 1.30
N VAL A 177 2.01 18.56 0.61
CA VAL A 177 2.08 17.18 0.14
C VAL A 177 1.58 17.05 -1.31
N GLU A 178 1.89 18.04 -2.15
CA GLU A 178 1.34 18.17 -3.51
C GLU A 178 1.85 17.10 -4.51
N LYS A 179 2.85 16.32 -4.11
CA LYS A 179 3.48 15.27 -4.92
C LYS A 179 3.76 14.03 -4.07
N PRO A 180 3.80 12.82 -4.65
CA PRO A 180 4.14 11.60 -3.92
C PRO A 180 5.41 11.69 -3.07
N GLN A 181 6.49 12.26 -3.62
CA GLN A 181 7.76 12.51 -2.92
C GLN A 181 7.59 13.44 -1.71
N LYS A 182 6.83 14.53 -1.88
CA LYS A 182 6.54 15.46 -0.79
C LYS A 182 5.70 14.79 0.30
N HIS A 183 4.72 13.98 -0.09
CA HIS A 183 3.93 13.20 0.86
C HIS A 183 4.83 12.26 1.68
N THR A 184 5.64 11.41 1.05
CA THR A 184 6.48 10.45 1.79
C THR A 184 7.52 11.15 2.67
N LYS A 185 8.15 12.24 2.19
CA LYS A 185 9.08 13.06 3.00
C LYS A 185 8.38 13.74 4.18
N TYR A 186 7.16 14.23 3.98
CA TYR A 186 6.37 14.79 5.07
C TYR A 186 6.11 13.74 6.15
N VAL A 187 5.64 12.55 5.74
CA VAL A 187 5.39 11.42 6.65
C VAL A 187 6.66 11.04 7.39
N TRP A 188 7.79 10.93 6.69
CA TRP A 188 9.06 10.57 7.32
C TRP A 188 9.49 11.58 8.36
N LYS A 189 9.52 12.86 7.98
CA LYS A 189 9.98 13.96 8.84
C LYS A 189 9.09 14.19 10.07
N ASN A 190 7.78 14.06 9.91
CA ASN A 190 6.82 14.48 10.93
C ASN A 190 6.21 13.31 11.73
N ILE A 191 6.33 12.07 11.24
CA ILE A 191 5.76 10.88 11.90
C ILE A 191 6.84 9.85 12.22
N VAL A 192 7.57 9.38 11.20
CA VAL A 192 8.54 8.27 11.38
C VAL A 192 9.72 8.69 12.25
N LEU A 193 10.43 9.78 11.91
CA LEU A 193 11.58 10.25 12.69
C LEU A 193 11.18 10.57 14.16
N PRO A 194 10.12 11.33 14.44
CA PRO A 194 9.74 11.66 15.82
C PRO A 194 9.22 10.46 16.61
N SER A 195 8.70 9.42 15.95
CA SER A 195 8.25 8.19 16.63
C SER A 195 9.40 7.38 17.21
N LYS A 196 10.66 7.60 16.79
CA LYS A 196 11.86 6.91 17.30
C LYS A 196 11.72 5.37 17.30
N PRO A 197 11.40 4.73 16.15
CA PRO A 197 11.30 3.29 16.08
C PRO A 197 12.68 2.65 16.29
N GLU A 198 12.70 1.44 16.86
CA GLU A 198 13.92 0.67 17.06
C GLU A 198 14.40 0.00 15.77
N SER A 199 13.45 -0.56 15.01
CA SER A 199 13.68 -1.29 13.77
C SER A 199 12.53 -1.07 12.79
N VAL A 200 12.86 -0.75 11.55
CA VAL A 200 11.92 -0.43 10.48
C VAL A 200 12.10 -1.39 9.30
N ALA A 201 10.99 -1.94 8.81
CA ALA A 201 10.92 -2.64 7.53
C ALA A 201 10.02 -1.86 6.56
N ILE A 202 10.30 -1.98 5.26
CA ILE A 202 9.53 -1.31 4.21
C ILE A 202 9.10 -2.36 3.18
N VAL A 203 7.83 -2.30 2.77
CA VAL A 203 7.35 -2.98 1.56
C VAL A 203 6.87 -1.91 0.57
N ALA A 204 7.47 -1.90 -0.61
CA ALA A 204 7.22 -0.89 -1.64
C ALA A 204 6.89 -1.54 -2.99
N HIS A 205 5.74 -1.20 -3.56
CA HIS A 205 5.32 -1.70 -4.87
C HIS A 205 5.58 -0.69 -5.98
N SER A 206 6.09 -1.12 -7.13
CA SER A 206 6.16 -0.30 -8.34
C SER A 206 6.86 1.05 -8.07
N TYR A 207 6.18 2.18 -8.36
CA TYR A 207 6.68 3.53 -8.07
C TYR A 207 7.01 3.79 -6.58
N GLY A 208 6.45 3.02 -5.65
CA GLY A 208 6.85 3.03 -4.24
C GLY A 208 8.34 2.72 -4.04
N GLY A 209 8.95 1.98 -4.98
CA GLY A 209 10.40 1.78 -5.05
C GLY A 209 11.16 3.09 -5.19
N PHE A 210 10.80 3.90 -6.19
CA PHE A 210 11.39 5.22 -6.41
C PHE A 210 11.23 6.13 -5.18
N LEU A 211 10.05 6.13 -4.57
CA LEU A 211 9.80 6.90 -3.34
C LEU A 211 10.68 6.44 -2.17
N THR A 212 10.98 5.14 -2.10
CA THR A 212 11.89 4.59 -1.08
C THR A 212 13.33 5.05 -1.34
N TYR A 213 13.79 5.05 -2.58
CA TYR A 213 15.12 5.59 -2.93
C TYR A 213 15.24 7.08 -2.62
N ASP A 214 14.22 7.88 -2.94
CA ASP A 214 14.17 9.31 -2.62
C ASP A 214 14.20 9.57 -1.10
N LEU A 215 13.64 8.66 -0.28
CA LEU A 215 13.78 8.70 1.18
C LEU A 215 15.17 8.27 1.67
N VAL A 216 15.79 7.26 1.04
CA VAL A 216 17.14 6.80 1.36
C VAL A 216 18.14 7.94 1.11
N ASP A 217 18.01 8.65 0.00
CA ASP A 217 18.87 9.77 -0.36
C ASP A 217 18.77 10.93 0.65
N GLU A 218 17.57 11.23 1.16
CA GLU A 218 17.35 12.34 2.09
C GLU A 218 17.63 11.99 3.56
N PHE A 219 17.36 10.75 3.98
CA PHE A 219 17.40 10.33 5.38
C PHE A 219 18.39 9.18 5.63
N PHE A 220 19.48 9.13 4.87
CA PHE A 220 20.37 7.96 4.79
C PHE A 220 20.87 7.44 6.15
N GLU A 221 21.25 8.32 7.07
CA GLU A 221 21.74 7.91 8.39
C GLU A 221 20.66 7.18 9.21
N PHE A 222 19.40 7.64 9.14
CA PHE A 222 18.29 6.92 9.75
C PHE A 222 18.07 5.57 9.07
N PHE A 223 18.18 5.49 7.74
CA PHE A 223 18.04 4.23 7.01
C PHE A 223 19.10 3.22 7.45
N LYS A 224 20.39 3.59 7.44
CA LYS A 224 21.47 2.72 7.94
C LYS A 224 21.22 2.24 9.36
N GLU A 225 20.79 3.15 10.23
CA GLU A 225 20.67 2.83 11.66
C GLU A 225 19.42 1.98 11.94
N LYS A 226 18.27 2.32 11.36
CA LYS A 226 16.95 1.80 11.77
C LYS A 226 16.31 0.86 10.77
N VAL A 227 16.55 1.02 9.47
CA VAL A 227 15.88 0.22 8.43
C VAL A 227 16.67 -1.07 8.17
N PHE A 228 16.05 -2.21 8.44
CA PHE A 228 16.72 -3.52 8.39
C PHE A 228 16.33 -4.39 7.21
N ALA A 229 15.19 -4.09 6.58
CA ALA A 229 14.69 -4.83 5.43
C ALA A 229 13.88 -3.88 4.51
N ILE A 230 14.13 -4.00 3.20
CA ILE A 230 13.36 -3.32 2.16
C ILE A 230 12.92 -4.36 1.14
N ALA A 231 11.63 -4.69 1.12
CA ALA A 231 11.05 -5.61 0.16
C ALA A 231 10.35 -4.82 -0.95
N PHE A 232 10.90 -4.91 -2.15
CA PHE A 232 10.29 -4.34 -3.33
C PHE A 232 9.43 -5.38 -4.06
N THR A 233 8.38 -4.90 -4.73
CA THR A 233 7.52 -5.76 -5.56
C THR A 233 7.36 -5.11 -6.93
N ASP A 234 8.07 -5.66 -7.91
CA ASP A 234 8.21 -5.16 -9.28
C ASP A 234 8.48 -3.65 -9.32
N ALA A 235 9.48 -3.21 -8.55
CA ALA A 235 9.71 -1.80 -8.29
C ALA A 235 10.30 -1.04 -9.47
N VAL A 236 9.88 0.23 -9.59
CA VAL A 236 10.62 1.23 -10.35
C VAL A 236 11.73 1.74 -9.46
N THR A 237 12.96 1.29 -9.71
CA THR A 237 14.14 1.70 -8.93
C THR A 237 14.94 2.76 -9.67
N ALA A 238 15.51 3.73 -8.94
CA ALA A 238 16.61 4.54 -9.45
C ALA A 238 17.93 3.74 -9.32
N SER A 239 18.97 4.15 -10.05
CA SER A 239 20.32 3.64 -9.77
C SER A 239 20.75 4.10 -8.37
N PRO A 240 21.20 3.20 -7.48
CA PRO A 240 21.77 3.58 -6.20
C PRO A 240 22.89 4.61 -6.38
N GLN A 241 22.98 5.58 -5.46
CA GLN A 241 24.15 6.43 -5.35
C GLN A 241 25.33 5.61 -4.82
N ALA A 242 26.57 5.98 -5.17
CA ALA A 242 27.75 5.26 -4.70
C ALA A 242 27.82 5.18 -3.15
N SER A 243 27.29 6.19 -2.46
CA SER A 243 27.25 6.26 -1.00
C SER A 243 26.26 5.30 -0.34
N ASN A 244 25.17 4.91 -1.02
CA ASN A 244 24.08 4.11 -0.45
C ASN A 244 23.93 2.70 -1.05
N LYS A 245 24.70 2.40 -2.10
CA LYS A 245 24.69 1.12 -2.81
C LYS A 245 24.88 -0.09 -1.90
N ASP A 246 25.98 -0.16 -1.15
CA ASP A 246 26.31 -1.32 -0.31
C ASP A 246 25.24 -1.56 0.76
N TYR A 247 24.72 -0.47 1.34
CA TYR A 247 23.62 -0.53 2.28
C TYR A 247 22.37 -1.14 1.61
N LEU A 248 21.93 -0.60 0.47
CA LEU A 248 20.75 -1.08 -0.24
C LEU A 248 20.89 -2.55 -0.64
N GLN A 249 22.05 -2.96 -1.16
CA GLN A 249 22.33 -4.35 -1.50
C GLN A 249 22.26 -5.29 -0.28
N SER A 250 22.61 -4.79 0.90
CA SER A 250 22.58 -5.57 2.13
C SER A 250 21.18 -5.74 2.74
N VAL A 251 20.26 -4.80 2.52
CA VAL A 251 18.93 -4.82 3.16
C VAL A 251 17.76 -5.01 2.19
N ALA A 252 17.97 -4.85 0.88
CA ALA A 252 16.89 -4.85 -0.10
C ALA A 252 16.81 -6.13 -0.95
N CYS A 253 15.60 -6.49 -1.36
CA CYS A 253 15.32 -7.50 -2.38
C CYS A 253 14.06 -7.10 -3.15
N ASP A 254 14.04 -7.33 -4.46
CA ASP A 254 12.89 -7.06 -5.33
C ASP A 254 12.28 -8.35 -5.88
N TRP A 255 10.99 -8.55 -5.61
CA TRP A 255 10.20 -9.64 -6.18
C TRP A 255 9.57 -9.15 -7.48
N VAL A 256 10.21 -9.49 -8.59
CA VAL A 256 9.87 -9.00 -9.93
C VAL A 256 9.01 -9.99 -10.70
N THR A 257 8.32 -9.48 -11.71
CA THR A 257 7.58 -10.34 -12.65
C THR A 257 8.50 -11.35 -13.34
N SER A 258 8.09 -12.61 -13.36
CA SER A 258 8.87 -13.68 -13.99
C SER A 258 8.00 -14.92 -14.24
N LYS A 259 8.42 -15.73 -15.22
CA LYS A 259 7.84 -17.05 -15.47
C LYS A 259 8.44 -18.14 -14.56
N ALA A 260 9.54 -17.84 -13.88
CA ALA A 260 10.22 -18.78 -12.99
C ALA A 260 9.44 -18.96 -11.66
N PRO A 261 9.62 -20.09 -10.96
CA PRO A 261 9.05 -20.28 -9.63
C PRO A 261 9.43 -19.15 -8.65
N LEU A 262 8.58 -18.90 -7.66
CA LEU A 262 8.83 -17.94 -6.57
C LEU A 262 10.25 -18.11 -6.00
N ASP A 263 10.90 -16.99 -5.71
CA ASP A 263 12.26 -16.88 -5.15
C ASP A 263 13.42 -17.28 -6.07
N THR A 264 13.14 -17.73 -7.30
CA THR A 264 14.19 -17.97 -8.29
C THR A 264 14.92 -16.66 -8.62
N LEU A 265 16.25 -16.66 -8.58
CA LEU A 265 17.05 -15.49 -8.91
C LEU A 265 16.84 -15.08 -10.37
N VAL A 266 16.46 -13.81 -10.59
CA VAL A 266 16.21 -13.24 -11.94
C VAL A 266 17.39 -12.38 -12.38
N SER A 267 17.92 -11.56 -11.48
CA SER A 267 19.12 -10.76 -11.72
C SER A 267 19.93 -10.61 -10.44
N ALA A 268 21.25 -10.72 -10.58
CA ALA A 268 22.23 -10.48 -9.53
C ALA A 268 23.44 -9.73 -10.09
N SER A 269 23.20 -8.66 -10.87
CA SER A 269 24.28 -7.73 -11.17
C SER A 269 24.94 -7.31 -9.84
N LYS A 270 26.28 -7.37 -9.76
CA LYS A 270 27.03 -6.92 -8.59
C LYS A 270 26.77 -5.45 -8.26
N ASP A 271 26.19 -4.70 -9.20
CA ASP A 271 25.90 -3.29 -9.05
C ASP A 271 24.44 -2.97 -8.69
N ASP A 272 23.57 -3.98 -8.65
CA ASP A 272 22.13 -3.82 -8.39
C ASP A 272 21.71 -4.54 -7.10
N ILE A 273 20.53 -4.23 -6.60
CA ILE A 273 19.89 -5.00 -5.53
C ILE A 273 19.49 -6.39 -6.04
N ARG A 274 19.35 -7.36 -5.12
CA ARG A 274 18.93 -8.72 -5.47
C ARG A 274 17.51 -8.70 -6.06
N LYS A 275 17.32 -9.35 -7.22
CA LYS A 275 15.99 -9.52 -7.85
C LYS A 275 15.63 -10.99 -7.97
N VAL A 276 14.50 -11.38 -7.42
CA VAL A 276 13.97 -12.74 -7.44
C VAL A 276 12.58 -12.76 -8.06
N SER A 277 12.15 -13.91 -8.57
CA SER A 277 10.82 -14.08 -9.13
C SER A 277 9.76 -13.92 -8.04
N ALA A 278 8.70 -13.16 -8.34
CA ALA A 278 7.48 -13.13 -7.53
C ALA A 278 6.58 -14.35 -7.74
N GLY A 279 6.97 -15.30 -8.60
CA GLY A 279 6.15 -16.45 -8.98
C GLY A 279 4.95 -16.09 -9.87
N HIS A 280 4.96 -14.89 -10.47
CA HIS A 280 3.87 -14.40 -11.31
C HIS A 280 4.38 -13.48 -12.43
N THR A 281 3.68 -13.46 -13.56
CA THR A 281 4.08 -12.73 -14.77
C THR A 281 3.44 -11.35 -14.92
N LYS A 282 2.47 -11.02 -14.07
CA LYS A 282 1.76 -9.73 -14.08
C LYS A 282 2.23 -8.83 -12.94
N HIS A 283 2.47 -7.56 -13.27
CA HIS A 283 2.98 -6.52 -12.38
C HIS A 283 2.19 -6.42 -11.07
N GLU A 284 0.87 -6.29 -11.20
CA GLU A 284 -0.05 -6.03 -10.10
C GLU A 284 -0.14 -7.19 -9.09
N TRP A 285 0.28 -8.39 -9.48
CA TRP A 285 0.21 -9.58 -8.64
C TRP A 285 1.40 -9.74 -7.70
N THR A 286 2.52 -9.10 -7.99
CA THR A 286 3.80 -9.38 -7.34
C THR A 286 3.75 -9.20 -5.82
N SER A 287 3.01 -8.21 -5.30
CA SER A 287 2.82 -8.04 -3.86
C SER A 287 2.01 -9.16 -3.22
N TYR A 288 0.96 -9.65 -3.87
CA TYR A 288 0.16 -10.73 -3.29
C TYR A 288 0.84 -12.09 -3.42
N SER A 289 1.41 -12.40 -4.59
CA SER A 289 2.00 -13.71 -4.86
C SER A 289 3.28 -13.98 -4.06
N ALA A 290 4.02 -12.93 -3.70
CA ALA A 290 5.27 -13.05 -2.95
C ALA A 290 5.14 -12.81 -1.44
N ILE A 291 3.92 -12.58 -0.91
CA ILE A 291 3.72 -12.12 0.47
C ILE A 291 4.43 -12.99 1.52
N ASP A 292 4.29 -14.32 1.43
CA ASP A 292 4.89 -15.24 2.40
C ASP A 292 6.43 -15.19 2.35
N SER A 293 7.00 -15.12 1.15
CA SER A 293 8.45 -14.98 0.97
C SER A 293 8.96 -13.64 1.49
N ILE A 294 8.21 -12.55 1.25
CA ILE A 294 8.55 -11.21 1.73
C ILE A 294 8.59 -11.17 3.26
N PHE A 295 7.60 -11.75 3.94
CA PHE A 295 7.60 -11.82 5.41
C PHE A 295 8.71 -12.71 5.94
N LYS A 296 8.99 -13.85 5.29
CA LYS A 296 10.13 -14.69 5.63
C LYS A 296 11.44 -13.91 5.54
N PHE A 297 11.67 -13.21 4.43
CA PHE A 297 12.84 -12.35 4.25
C PHE A 297 12.96 -11.28 5.35
N MET A 298 11.86 -10.61 5.69
CA MET A 298 11.88 -9.58 6.74
C MET A 298 12.24 -10.18 8.11
N GLU A 299 11.64 -11.29 8.51
CA GLU A 299 11.94 -11.91 9.81
C GLU A 299 13.38 -12.45 9.86
N GLU A 300 13.89 -13.06 8.79
CA GLU A 300 15.31 -13.47 8.69
C GLU A 300 16.27 -12.26 8.84
N LYS A 301 15.95 -11.13 8.19
CA LYS A 301 16.73 -9.89 8.33
C LYS A 301 16.65 -9.32 9.74
N TYR A 302 15.50 -9.42 10.39
CA TYR A 302 15.31 -8.97 11.77
C TYR A 302 16.15 -9.81 12.75
N GLU A 303 16.11 -11.14 12.64
CA GLU A 303 16.93 -12.05 13.44
C GLU A 303 18.43 -11.74 13.31
N LEU A 304 18.91 -11.57 12.07
CA LEU A 304 20.31 -11.21 11.80
C LEU A 304 20.71 -9.86 12.43
N ARG A 305 19.78 -8.90 12.50
CA ARG A 305 20.01 -7.62 13.16
C ARG A 305 20.08 -7.78 14.67
N MET A 306 19.20 -8.57 15.26
CA MET A 306 19.18 -8.80 16.71
C MET A 306 20.44 -9.54 17.19
N ASN A 307 20.98 -10.45 16.38
CA ASN A 307 22.22 -11.17 16.69
C ASN A 307 23.49 -10.31 16.60
N LYS A 308 23.41 -9.11 16.00
CA LYS A 308 24.53 -8.16 15.88
C LYS A 308 24.54 -7.08 16.96
N LYS A 309 23.46 -6.96 17.75
CA LYS A 309 23.37 -6.04 18.89
C LYS A 309 23.89 -6.71 20.15
#